data_AF-A9PAI0-F1
#
_entry.id   AF-A9PAI0-F1
#
_cell.length_a   1.000
_cell.length_b   1.000
_cell.length_c   1.000
_cell.angle_alpha   90.00
_cell.angle_beta   90.00
_cell.angle_gamma   90.00
#
_symmetry.space_group_name_H-M   'P 1'
#
loop_
_entity.id
_entity.type
_entity.pdbx_description
1 polymer ?
#
loop_
_entity_poly.entity_id
_entity_poly.type
_entity_poly.pdbx_seq_one_letter_code
_entity_poly.pdbx_strand_id
1 'polypeptide(L)' 'MKRVASELDTMSGPEKEPNREFLVLQGVRFAFRVHQFAGGFDAESMKAFEELRSRVRSQMGEENKMEGS' A
#
# COMPACT_ATOMS: atom_id res chain seq x y z
N MET A 1 -6.59 -3.92 4.87
CA MET A 1 -5.85 -2.92 4.06
C MET A 1 -5.86 -1.51 4.66
N LYS A 2 -6.97 -1.05 5.27
CA LYS A 2 -7.06 0.28 5.91
C LYS A 2 -5.90 0.61 6.87
N ARG A 3 -5.47 -0.35 7.69
CA ARG A 3 -4.30 -0.20 8.58
C ARG A 3 -2.99 0.02 7.82
N VAL A 4 -2.71 -0.80 6.80
CA VAL A 4 -1.53 -0.65 5.93
C VAL A 4 -1.54 0.73 5.27
N ALA A 5 -2.71 1.18 4.80
CA ALA A 5 -2.86 2.51 4.19
C ALA A 5 -2.56 3.64 5.20
N SER A 6 -3.08 3.53 6.43
CA SER A 6 -2.81 4.54 7.47
C SER A 6 -1.35 4.57 7.91
N GLU A 7 -0.70 3.41 8.05
CA GLU A 7 0.71 3.34 8.39
C GLU A 7 1.59 3.88 7.25
N LEU A 8 1.20 3.63 5.99
CA LEU A 8 1.86 4.19 4.81
C LEU A 8 1.87 5.73 4.82
N ASP A 9 0.76 6.36 5.23
CA ASP A 9 0.65 7.82 5.30
C ASP A 9 1.57 8.43 6.37
N THR A 10 1.97 7.65 7.39
CA THR A 10 2.91 8.09 8.45
C THR A 10 4.38 7.87 8.09
N MET A 11 4.65 7.11 7.03
CA MET A 11 5.99 6.79 6.55
C MET A 11 6.33 7.66 5.34
N SER A 12 6.58 8.95 5.59
CA SER A 12 7.06 9.91 4.58
C SER A 12 8.59 10.05 4.62
N GLY A 13 9.21 10.15 3.44
CA GLY A 13 10.63 10.46 3.27
C GLY A 13 11.52 9.27 2.88
N PRO A 14 12.66 9.52 2.21
CA PRO A 14 13.46 8.51 1.54
C PRO A 14 14.13 7.51 2.51
N GLU A 15 14.39 7.89 3.76
CA GLU A 15 14.92 6.96 4.77
C GLU A 15 13.92 5.87 5.18
N LYS A 16 12.62 6.10 4.97
CA LYS A 16 11.55 5.18 5.35
C LYS A 16 11.03 4.34 4.19
N GLU A 17 11.51 4.58 2.96
CA GLU A 17 11.14 3.85 1.74
C GLU A 17 11.28 2.31 1.87
N PRO A 18 12.40 1.75 2.37
CA PRO A 18 12.53 0.29 2.50
C PRO A 18 11.49 -0.33 3.44
N ASN A 19 11.16 0.36 4.53
CA ASN A 19 10.14 -0.08 5.48
C ASN A 19 8.74 0.05 4.89
N ARG A 20 8.52 1.08 4.07
CA ARG A 20 7.27 1.35 3.38
C ARG A 20 6.97 0.27 2.33
N GLU A 21 7.95 -0.08 1.50
CA GLU A 21 7.84 -1.20 0.56
C GLU A 21 7.58 -2.53 1.27
N PHE A 22 8.31 -2.78 2.37
CA PHE A 22 8.13 -3.98 3.16
C PHE A 22 6.71 -4.08 3.74
N LEU A 23 6.18 -2.96 4.25
CA LEU A 23 4.81 -2.88 4.78
C LEU A 23 3.76 -3.19 3.70
N VAL A 24 3.93 -2.67 2.48
CA VAL A 24 3.05 -2.97 1.34
C VAL A 24 3.13 -4.46 0.99
N LEU A 25 4.34 -5.02 0.88
CA LEU A 25 4.54 -6.45 0.59
C LEU A 25 3.89 -7.35 1.64
N GLN A 26 4.00 -7.01 2.93
CA GLN A 26 3.30 -7.74 3.99
C GLN A 26 1.79 -7.67 3.84
N GLY A 27 1.24 -6.50 3.54
CA GLY A 27 -0.18 -6.32 3.25
C GLY A 27 -0.67 -7.19 2.09
N VAL A 28 0.09 -7.24 0.99
CA VAL A 28 -0.23 -8.07 -0.19
C VAL A 28 -0.14 -9.57 0.14
N ARG A 29 0.87 -10.01 0.89
CA ARG A 29 1.00 -11.44 1.27
C ARG A 29 -0.13 -11.89 2.20
N PHE A 30 -0.52 -11.03 3.15
CA PHE A 30 -1.66 -11.29 4.02
C PHE A 30 -2.95 -11.41 3.20
N ALA A 31 -3.20 -10.44 2.31
CA ALA A 31 -4.32 -10.45 1.40
C ALA A 31 -4.40 -11.74 0.59
N PHE A 32 -3.31 -12.12 -0.08
CA PHE A 32 -3.27 -13.33 -0.88
C PHE A 32 -3.64 -14.58 -0.06
N ARG A 33 -3.16 -14.68 1.18
CA ARG A 33 -3.53 -15.78 2.08
C ARG A 33 -5.01 -15.78 2.43
N VAL A 34 -5.60 -14.61 2.73
CA VAL A 34 -7.04 -14.50 3.01
C VAL A 34 -7.86 -14.85 1.76
N HIS A 35 -7.45 -14.41 0.57
CA HIS A 35 -8.11 -14.75 -0.68
C HIS A 35 -8.11 -16.26 -0.94
N GLN A 36 -6.95 -16.93 -0.76
CA GLN A 36 -6.84 -18.38 -0.90
C GLN A 36 -7.69 -19.14 0.12
N PHE A 37 -7.84 -18.58 1.33
CA PHE A 37 -8.67 -19.17 2.38
C PHE A 37 -10.17 -18.99 2.14
N ALA A 38 -10.61 -17.78 1.76
CA ALA A 38 -12.01 -17.43 1.59
C ALA A 38 -12.56 -17.74 0.18
N GLY A 39 -11.68 -18.06 -0.78
CA GLY A 39 -12.03 -18.27 -2.19
C GLY A 39 -12.36 -16.99 -2.95
N GLY A 40 -12.00 -15.82 -2.41
CA GLY A 40 -12.35 -14.54 -3.01
C GLY A 40 -12.25 -13.35 -2.05
N PHE A 41 -12.57 -12.17 -2.58
CA PHE A 41 -12.79 -10.96 -1.79
C PHE A 41 -14.17 -10.39 -2.12
N ASP A 42 -14.82 -9.82 -1.11
CA ASP A 42 -16.05 -9.06 -1.29
C ASP A 42 -15.75 -7.64 -1.81
N ALA A 43 -16.81 -6.91 -2.16
CA ALA A 43 -16.71 -5.57 -2.73
C ALA A 43 -16.05 -4.56 -1.77
N GLU A 44 -16.29 -4.67 -0.46
CA GLU A 44 -15.65 -3.79 0.53
C GLU A 44 -14.14 -4.04 0.58
N SER A 45 -13.73 -5.31 0.64
CA SER A 45 -12.32 -5.68 0.65
C SER A 45 -11.61 -5.20 -0.61
N MET A 46 -12.22 -5.39 -1.79
CA MET A 46 -11.67 -4.93 -3.07
C MET A 46 -11.50 -3.41 -3.11
N LYS A 47 -12.49 -2.64 -2.65
CA LYS A 47 -12.40 -1.18 -2.56
C LYS A 47 -11.22 -0.74 -1.69
N ALA A 48 -11.00 -1.41 -0.55
CA ALA A 48 -9.87 -1.10 0.33
C ALA A 48 -8.50 -1.40 -0.31
N PHE A 49 -8.40 -2.36 -1.24
CA PHE A 49 -7.18 -2.57 -2.03
C PHE A 49 -6.95 -1.47 -3.06
N GLU A 50 -7.99 -1.03 -3.74
CA GLU A 50 -7.90 0.02 -4.75
C GLU A 50 -7.46 1.35 -4.12
N GLU A 51 -8.00 1.68 -2.95
CA GLU A 51 -7.58 2.85 -2.17
C GLU A 51 -6.11 2.77 -1.77
N LEU A 52 -5.65 1.61 -1.26
CA LEU A 52 -4.24 1.42 -0.93
C LEU A 52 -3.34 1.57 -2.16
N ARG A 53 -3.72 0.95 -3.28
CA ARG A 53 -2.97 1.05 -4.54
C ARG A 53 -2.84 2.50 -5.01
N SER A 54 -3.91 3.28 -4.87
CA SER A 54 -3.90 4.71 -5.22
C SER A 54 -2.91 5.49 -4.36
N ARG A 55 -2.88 5.23 -3.04
CA ARG A 55 -1.93 5.89 -2.12
C ARG A 55 -0.49 5.53 -2.41
N VAL A 56 -0.22 4.24 -2.66
CA VAL A 56 1.13 3.77 -3.02
C VAL A 56 1.64 4.49 -4.27
N ARG A 57 0.80 4.60 -5.30
CA ARG A 57 1.13 5.29 -6.56
C ARG A 57 1.30 6.80 -6.40
N SER A 58 0.45 7.45 -5.60
CA SER A 58 0.55 8.90 -5.38
C SER A 58 1.89 9.26 -4.77
N GLN A 59 2.32 8.51 -3.75
CA GLN A 59 3.58 8.76 -3.06
C GLN A 59 4.81 8.49 -3.96
N MET A 60 4.78 7.45 -4.81
CA MET A 60 5.85 7.19 -5.80
C MET A 60 5.88 8.24 -6.93
N GLY A 61 4.74 8.86 -7.26
CA GLY A 61 4.64 9.90 -8.29
C GLY A 61 5.09 11.28 -7.80
N GLU A 62 5.03 11.55 -6.49
CA GLU A 62 5.46 12.81 -5.89
C GLU A 62 6.99 12.91 -5.75
N GLU A 63 7.69 11.79 -5.51
CA GLU A 63 9.17 11.77 -5.47
C GLU A 63 9.81 12.11 -6.82
N ASN A 64 9.21 11.67 -7.93
CA ASN A 64 9.71 11.94 -9.28
C ASN A 64 9.60 13.41 -9.71
N LYS A 65 8.97 14.27 -8.89
CA LYS A 65 8.82 15.72 -9.13
C LYS A 65 9.82 16.56 -8.32
N MET A 66 10.39 16.01 -7.24
CA MET A 66 11.35 16.73 -6.39
C MET A 66 12.82 16.55 -6.81
N GLU A 67 13.16 15.53 -7.60
CA GLU A 67 14.53 15.35 -8.12
C GLU A 67 14.89 16.30 -9.29
N GLY A 68 13.98 17.17 -9.71
CA GLY A 68 14.16 18.08 -10.86
C GLY A 68 14.07 19.57 -10.56
N SER A 69 14.22 20.01 -9.30
CA SER A 69 14.19 21.43 -8.90
C SER A 69 15.48 21.89 -8.23
#